data_AF-A0A482WBM2-F1
#
_entry.id   AF-A0A482WBM2-F1
#
_cell.length_a   1.000
_cell.length_b   1.000
_cell.length_c   1.000
_cell.angle_alpha   90.00
_cell.angle_beta   90.00
_cell.angle_gamma   90.00
#
_symmetry.space_group_name_H-M   'P 1'
#
loop_
_entity.id
_entity.type
_entity.pdbx_description
1 polymer ?
#
loop_
_entity_poly.entity_id
_entity_poly.type
_entity_poly.pdbx_seq_one_letter_code
_entity_poly.pdbx_strand_id
1 'polypeptide(L)'
;MYIIAILLIILEFRNGETQGFCGTYHGNICKNYVDSRKIVWYNNSGGFEHEEITDGLWKEMIVTLEEPCRRAAEKLLCVYAFPECYLDRPLPLCYEDCLAVKKLFCYKEWAHVEDKKTNGIYFKSRGHFRLPICENLPKYNIENDTATCTYAGLVELKEDEITYDCIKGRGRFYQGKINTTKDGLACQRWDSQKPHSHNSPPDIFPELKNSENFCRNAGGEEKKPWCFTTNSSVRWQHCDIPRCLNSTSEDTEDAVIAMDKYLSPSVLIISSVIGLLAIIMLMLLILLCHRIHKHRLGYNPTETAEVNIDLDKLPSNMAYHRHGVTLNPKLEKLEFPRNDIIYIKDLGQGAFGRVFQAKAPGLVSGEEFTLVAVKMLKDDASEDMQDDFEKEACLLAEFDHPNIVKLLGVCAIGRPMCLLFEYMGKGDLNEFLRYLI
;
A
#
# COMPACT_ATOMS: atom_id res chain seq x y z
N MET A 1 9.86 -59.96 -12.62
CA MET A 1 8.66 -59.12 -12.89
C MET A 1 7.99 -58.55 -11.63
N TYR A 2 8.52 -58.78 -10.42
CA TYR A 2 7.95 -58.22 -9.16
C TYR A 2 8.82 -57.14 -8.49
N ILE A 3 10.05 -56.89 -8.95
CA ILE A 3 10.94 -55.86 -8.38
C ILE A 3 10.86 -54.52 -9.15
N ILE A 4 10.48 -54.56 -10.43
CA ILE A 4 10.28 -53.33 -11.24
C ILE A 4 8.94 -52.64 -10.90
N ALA A 5 7.94 -53.38 -10.41
CA ALA A 5 6.68 -52.80 -9.94
C ALA A 5 6.84 -52.05 -8.60
N ILE A 6 7.78 -52.45 -7.75
CA ILE A 6 8.04 -51.75 -6.46
C ILE A 6 8.90 -50.50 -6.68
N LEU A 7 9.78 -50.48 -7.68
CA LEU A 7 10.53 -49.27 -8.06
C LEU A 7 9.71 -48.25 -8.87
N LEU A 8 8.65 -48.67 -9.56
CA LEU A 8 7.70 -47.75 -10.23
C LEU A 8 6.63 -47.18 -9.28
N ILE A 9 6.37 -47.82 -8.13
CA ILE A 9 5.52 -47.23 -7.08
C ILE A 9 6.29 -46.19 -6.23
N ILE A 10 7.62 -46.16 -6.30
CA ILE A 10 8.46 -45.19 -5.58
C ILE A 10 8.72 -43.90 -6.40
N LEU A 11 8.31 -43.81 -7.68
CA LEU A 11 8.71 -42.69 -8.56
C LEU A 11 7.58 -41.88 -9.23
N GLU A 12 6.30 -42.11 -8.93
CA GLU A 12 5.21 -41.25 -9.46
C GLU A 12 4.17 -40.75 -8.44
N PHE A 13 4.52 -40.70 -7.16
CA PHE A 13 3.83 -39.84 -6.19
C PHE A 13 4.76 -38.71 -5.73
N ARG A 14 4.96 -37.72 -6.59
CA ARG A 14 5.36 -36.38 -6.14
C ARG A 14 4.12 -35.60 -5.73
N ASN A 15 3.32 -36.17 -4.82
CA ASN A 15 2.41 -35.39 -3.98
C ASN A 15 3.32 -34.68 -2.99
N GLY A 16 3.53 -33.39 -3.20
CA GLY A 16 4.23 -32.56 -2.22
C GLY A 16 3.48 -32.64 -0.90
N GLU A 17 4.03 -33.42 0.05
CA GLU A 17 3.66 -33.33 1.45
C GLU A 17 3.90 -31.88 1.86
N THR A 18 2.82 -31.12 2.04
CA THR A 18 2.88 -29.86 2.76
C THR A 18 3.11 -30.21 4.22
N GLN A 19 4.36 -30.51 4.58
CA GLN A 19 4.76 -30.58 5.98
C GLN A 19 4.39 -29.25 6.63
N GLY A 20 3.60 -29.36 7.69
CA GLY A 20 2.99 -28.26 8.42
C GLY A 20 2.33 -28.77 9.68
N PHE A 21 1.83 -27.87 10.50
CA PHE A 21 1.19 -28.21 11.77
C PHE A 21 -0.01 -27.32 12.03
N CYS A 22 -0.90 -27.78 12.91
CA CYS A 22 -2.07 -27.01 13.31
C CYS A 22 -1.89 -26.48 14.73
N GLY A 23 -2.34 -25.25 14.93
CA GLY A 23 -2.21 -24.59 16.21
C GLY A 23 -3.16 -23.42 16.35
N THR A 24 -3.22 -22.86 17.55
CA THR A 24 -3.94 -21.62 17.80
C THR A 24 -3.29 -20.46 17.06
N TYR A 25 -4.08 -19.45 16.69
CA TYR A 25 -3.54 -18.21 16.15
C TYR A 25 -2.91 -17.36 17.24
N HIS A 26 -1.65 -16.96 17.06
CA HIS A 26 -0.89 -16.14 18.02
C HIS A 26 -0.41 -14.79 17.46
N GLY A 27 -0.73 -14.49 16.20
CA GLY A 27 -0.33 -13.23 15.57
C GLY A 27 -1.17 -12.03 16.05
N ASN A 28 -0.82 -10.86 15.54
CA ASN A 28 -1.46 -9.59 15.89
C ASN A 28 -2.34 -9.05 14.78
N ILE A 29 -1.98 -9.28 13.51
CA ILE A 29 -2.65 -8.70 12.35
C ILE A 29 -4.08 -9.24 12.21
N CYS A 30 -4.23 -10.55 12.34
CA CYS A 30 -5.49 -11.26 12.12
C CYS A 30 -6.26 -11.61 13.40
N LYS A 31 -5.84 -11.05 14.54
CA LYS A 31 -6.38 -11.40 15.87
C LYS A 31 -7.89 -11.20 16.00
N ASN A 32 -8.44 -10.22 15.30
CA ASN A 32 -9.88 -9.89 15.34
C ASN A 32 -10.69 -10.58 14.23
N TYR A 33 -10.04 -11.31 13.32
CA TYR A 33 -10.66 -11.87 12.11
C TYR A 33 -10.62 -13.39 12.08
N VAL A 34 -9.64 -14.00 12.75
CA VAL A 34 -9.56 -15.45 12.97
C VAL A 34 -10.26 -15.80 14.29
N ASP A 35 -11.19 -16.75 14.25
CA ASP A 35 -11.90 -17.21 15.46
C ASP A 35 -10.91 -17.90 16.40
N SER A 36 -10.73 -17.36 17.60
CA SER A 36 -9.82 -17.90 18.62
C SER A 36 -10.19 -19.30 19.10
N ARG A 37 -11.41 -19.77 18.82
CA ARG A 37 -11.87 -21.13 19.14
C ARG A 37 -11.45 -22.16 18.10
N LYS A 38 -11.04 -21.71 16.91
CA LYS A 38 -10.60 -22.57 15.81
C LYS A 38 -9.09 -22.72 15.80
N ILE A 39 -8.61 -23.85 15.30
CA ILE A 39 -7.20 -24.09 15.01
C ILE A 39 -6.90 -23.74 13.56
N VAL A 40 -5.76 -23.11 13.32
CA VAL A 40 -5.29 -22.72 11.98
C VAL A 40 -4.08 -23.54 11.57
N TRP A 41 -3.88 -23.68 10.27
CA TRP A 41 -2.77 -24.43 9.71
C TRP A 41 -1.55 -23.52 9.45
N TYR A 42 -0.36 -24.04 9.72
CA TYR A 42 0.93 -23.40 9.47
C TYR A 42 1.83 -24.29 8.61
N ASN A 43 2.51 -23.69 7.65
CA ASN A 43 3.63 -24.29 6.92
C ASN A 43 4.83 -24.55 7.86
N ASN A 44 5.72 -25.47 7.51
CA ASN A 44 7.08 -25.63 8.04
C ASN A 44 7.89 -24.33 8.22
N SER A 45 7.71 -23.31 7.38
CA SER A 45 8.31 -21.98 7.57
C SER A 45 7.83 -21.28 8.86
N GLY A 46 6.77 -21.81 9.50
CA GLY A 46 6.11 -21.26 10.66
C GLY A 46 5.11 -20.16 10.31
N GLY A 47 4.30 -19.76 11.30
CA GLY A 47 3.33 -18.67 11.15
C GLY A 47 3.93 -17.28 10.92
N PHE A 48 5.23 -17.12 11.15
CA PHE A 48 5.93 -15.84 10.99
C PHE A 48 5.93 -15.34 9.53
N GLU A 49 6.25 -16.21 8.57
CA GLU A 49 6.24 -15.84 7.14
C GLU A 49 4.83 -15.45 6.67
N HIS A 50 3.81 -16.17 7.12
CA HIS A 50 2.42 -15.85 6.81
C HIS A 50 2.00 -14.50 7.40
N GLU A 51 2.41 -14.20 8.63
CA GLU A 51 2.13 -12.92 9.28
C GLU A 51 2.83 -11.76 8.58
N GLU A 52 4.10 -11.91 8.18
CA GLU A 52 4.86 -10.89 7.44
C GLU A 52 4.23 -10.58 6.08
N ILE A 53 3.89 -11.61 5.30
CA ILE A 53 3.20 -11.43 4.02
C ILE A 53 1.84 -10.78 4.23
N THR A 54 1.09 -11.21 5.25
CA THR A 54 -0.23 -10.66 5.57
C THR A 54 -0.13 -9.18 5.94
N ASP A 55 0.82 -8.78 6.79
CA ASP A 55 1.08 -7.38 7.16
C ASP A 55 1.46 -6.52 5.95
N GLY A 56 2.34 -7.05 5.09
CA GLY A 56 2.75 -6.35 3.87
C GLY A 56 1.58 -6.15 2.89
N LEU A 57 0.79 -7.19 2.64
CA LEU A 57 -0.44 -7.10 1.84
C LEU A 57 -1.48 -6.17 2.47
N TRP A 58 -1.57 -6.16 3.81
CA TRP A 58 -2.44 -5.23 4.53
C TRP A 58 -2.11 -3.78 4.20
N LYS A 59 -0.83 -3.42 4.32
CA LYS A 59 -0.33 -2.06 4.07
C LYS A 59 -0.42 -1.66 2.60
N GLU A 60 -0.11 -2.58 1.70
CA GLU A 60 -0.04 -2.29 0.25
C GLU A 60 -1.42 -2.25 -0.42
N MET A 61 -2.37 -3.08 0.04
CA MET A 61 -3.65 -3.28 -0.66
C MET A 61 -4.88 -2.90 0.18
N ILE A 62 -4.86 -3.09 1.50
CA ILE A 62 -6.08 -3.00 2.32
C ILE A 62 -6.30 -1.61 2.93
N VAL A 63 -5.23 -0.97 3.43
CA VAL A 63 -5.32 0.33 4.13
C VAL A 63 -5.98 1.42 3.28
N THR A 64 -5.83 1.35 1.95
CA THR A 64 -6.40 2.31 1.02
C THR A 64 -7.85 2.03 0.62
N LEU A 65 -8.44 0.90 1.04
CA LEU A 65 -9.80 0.53 0.67
C LEU A 65 -10.83 1.30 1.52
N GLU A 66 -11.96 1.64 0.90
CA GLU A 66 -13.10 2.26 1.59
C GLU A 66 -14.07 1.21 2.16
N GLU A 67 -14.94 1.62 3.09
CA GLU A 67 -15.99 0.74 3.63
C GLU A 67 -17.19 0.63 2.67
N PRO A 68 -17.70 -0.59 2.39
CA PRO A 68 -17.50 -1.83 3.16
C PRO A 68 -16.41 -2.78 2.64
N CYS A 69 -15.73 -2.42 1.54
CA CYS A 69 -14.68 -3.24 0.93
C CYS A 69 -13.58 -3.60 1.92
N ARG A 70 -13.06 -2.60 2.64
CA ARG A 70 -11.92 -2.76 3.55
C ARG A 70 -12.14 -3.89 4.55
N ARG A 71 -13.20 -3.84 5.37
CA ARG A 71 -13.48 -4.89 6.37
C ARG A 71 -13.68 -6.27 5.76
N ALA A 72 -14.28 -6.35 4.58
CA ALA A 72 -14.47 -7.63 3.90
C ALA A 72 -13.13 -8.19 3.40
N ALA A 73 -12.27 -7.35 2.83
CA ALA A 73 -10.93 -7.72 2.38
C ALA A 73 -10.00 -8.12 3.54
N GLU A 74 -10.05 -7.41 4.68
CA GLU A 74 -9.33 -7.75 5.91
C GLU A 74 -9.67 -9.16 6.38
N LYS A 75 -10.96 -9.44 6.52
CA LYS A 75 -11.43 -10.74 6.98
C LYS A 75 -11.06 -11.85 6.01
N LEU A 76 -11.23 -11.62 4.70
CA LEU A 76 -10.88 -12.59 3.66
C LEU A 76 -9.39 -12.91 3.64
N LEU A 77 -8.54 -11.87 3.70
CA LEU A 77 -7.09 -12.04 3.70
C LEU A 77 -6.66 -12.87 4.91
N CYS A 78 -7.20 -12.58 6.09
CA CYS A 78 -6.88 -13.33 7.31
C CYS A 78 -7.26 -14.80 7.24
N VAL A 79 -8.49 -15.12 6.82
CA VAL A 79 -8.92 -16.52 6.73
C VAL A 79 -8.21 -17.28 5.60
N TYR A 80 -7.73 -16.56 4.59
CA TYR A 80 -6.93 -17.14 3.50
C TYR A 80 -5.48 -17.38 3.93
N ALA A 81 -4.89 -16.45 4.70
CA ALA A 81 -3.54 -16.54 5.22
C ALA A 81 -3.39 -17.58 6.33
N PHE A 82 -4.42 -17.70 7.17
CA PHE A 82 -4.48 -18.60 8.30
C PHE A 82 -5.73 -19.49 8.17
N PRO A 83 -5.73 -20.43 7.21
CA PRO A 83 -6.86 -21.31 6.97
C PRO A 83 -7.14 -22.19 8.18
N GLU A 84 -8.41 -22.50 8.40
CA GLU A 84 -8.84 -23.45 9.41
C GLU A 84 -8.24 -24.82 9.13
N CYS A 85 -7.81 -25.50 10.19
CA CYS A 85 -7.22 -26.82 10.08
C CYS A 85 -8.24 -27.91 10.35
N TYR A 86 -8.26 -28.91 9.48
CA TYR A 86 -9.02 -30.15 9.67
C TYR A 86 -8.13 -31.35 9.34
N LEU A 87 -8.00 -32.29 10.28
CA LEU A 87 -7.16 -33.49 10.15
C LEU A 87 -5.71 -33.16 9.69
N ASP A 88 -5.08 -32.18 10.33
CA ASP A 88 -3.72 -31.69 10.04
C ASP A 88 -3.53 -31.11 8.62
N ARG A 89 -4.62 -30.70 7.97
CA ARG A 89 -4.59 -30.10 6.63
C ARG A 89 -5.29 -28.74 6.62
N PRO A 90 -4.81 -27.79 5.79
CA PRO A 90 -5.48 -26.52 5.62
C PRO A 90 -6.76 -26.69 4.82
N LEU A 91 -7.85 -26.12 5.30
CA LEU A 91 -9.10 -26.03 4.54
C LEU A 91 -9.05 -24.85 3.56
N PRO A 92 -9.44 -25.05 2.29
CA PRO A 92 -9.52 -23.95 1.33
C PRO A 92 -10.58 -22.93 1.76
N LEU A 93 -10.48 -21.71 1.24
CA LEU A 93 -11.50 -20.68 1.44
C LEU A 93 -12.87 -21.12 0.87
N CYS A 94 -13.98 -20.73 1.50
CA CYS A 94 -15.32 -20.99 0.96
C CYS A 94 -15.66 -20.11 -0.25
N TYR A 95 -16.41 -20.69 -1.20
CA TYR A 95 -16.89 -20.06 -2.43
C TYR A 95 -17.63 -18.75 -2.17
N GLU A 96 -18.54 -18.75 -1.19
CA GLU A 96 -19.42 -17.63 -0.87
C GLU A 96 -18.63 -16.39 -0.43
N ASP A 97 -17.67 -16.56 0.47
CA ASP A 97 -16.84 -15.46 0.99
C ASP A 97 -15.93 -14.87 -0.09
N CYS A 98 -15.30 -15.74 -0.89
CA CYS A 98 -14.44 -15.30 -2.00
C CYS A 98 -15.23 -14.47 -3.01
N LEU A 99 -16.42 -14.96 -3.41
CA LEU A 99 -17.25 -14.24 -4.36
C LEU A 99 -17.86 -12.97 -3.78
N ALA A 100 -18.20 -12.94 -2.50
CA ALA A 100 -18.70 -11.74 -1.85
C ALA A 100 -17.67 -10.62 -1.92
N VAL A 101 -16.39 -10.90 -1.69
CA VAL A 101 -15.35 -9.87 -1.86
C VAL A 101 -15.15 -9.52 -3.33
N LYS A 102 -15.00 -10.51 -4.21
CA LYS A 102 -14.71 -10.32 -5.65
C LYS A 102 -15.81 -9.57 -6.40
N LYS A 103 -17.08 -9.86 -6.12
CA LYS A 103 -18.23 -9.39 -6.93
C LYS A 103 -19.15 -8.40 -6.21
N LEU A 104 -18.97 -8.17 -4.91
CA LEU A 104 -19.80 -7.26 -4.15
C LEU A 104 -18.97 -6.23 -3.39
N PHE A 105 -18.32 -6.63 -2.30
CA PHE A 105 -17.69 -5.67 -1.40
C PHE A 105 -16.59 -4.86 -2.09
N CYS A 106 -15.78 -5.51 -2.93
CA CYS A 106 -14.59 -4.93 -3.54
C CYS A 106 -14.60 -5.07 -5.07
N TYR A 107 -15.76 -5.01 -5.73
CA TYR A 107 -15.83 -5.36 -7.15
C TYR A 107 -14.93 -4.46 -8.04
N LYS A 108 -14.85 -3.16 -7.73
CA LYS A 108 -14.05 -2.20 -8.49
C LYS A 108 -12.57 -2.45 -8.26
N GLU A 109 -12.20 -2.57 -6.99
CA GLU A 109 -10.83 -2.75 -6.54
C GLU A 109 -10.28 -4.09 -7.00
N TRP A 110 -11.08 -5.16 -6.92
CA TRP A 110 -10.73 -6.48 -7.42
C TRP A 110 -10.50 -6.48 -8.92
N ALA A 111 -11.35 -5.80 -9.70
CA ALA A 111 -11.16 -5.67 -11.16
C ALA A 111 -9.85 -4.94 -11.49
N HIS A 112 -9.51 -3.89 -10.75
CA HIS A 112 -8.21 -3.20 -10.89
C HIS A 112 -7.02 -4.11 -10.54
N VAL A 113 -7.16 -4.96 -9.53
CA VAL A 113 -6.12 -5.92 -9.14
C VAL A 113 -5.93 -6.98 -10.23
N GLU A 114 -7.02 -7.50 -10.78
CA GLU A 114 -6.97 -8.46 -11.89
C GLU A 114 -6.33 -7.86 -13.14
N ASP A 115 -6.66 -6.61 -13.49
CA ASP A 115 -6.04 -5.89 -14.61
C ASP A 115 -4.52 -5.74 -14.42
N LYS A 116 -4.07 -5.24 -13.26
CA LYS A 116 -2.65 -5.13 -12.92
C LYS A 116 -1.91 -6.47 -13.06
N LYS A 117 -2.53 -7.56 -12.58
CA LYS A 117 -2.00 -8.92 -12.72
C LYS A 117 -1.84 -9.33 -14.18
N THR A 118 -2.84 -9.06 -15.04
CA THR A 118 -2.72 -9.36 -16.48
C THR A 118 -1.61 -8.56 -17.17
N ASN A 119 -1.32 -7.36 -16.66
CA ASN A 119 -0.22 -6.51 -17.11
C ASN A 119 1.15 -6.86 -16.46
N GLY A 120 1.23 -7.97 -15.72
CA GLY A 120 2.48 -8.42 -15.09
C GLY A 120 2.90 -7.61 -13.86
N ILE A 121 2.03 -6.75 -13.34
CA ILE A 121 2.26 -5.96 -12.13
C ILE A 121 1.72 -6.75 -10.94
N TYR A 122 2.58 -7.01 -9.96
CA TYR A 122 2.26 -7.77 -8.76
C TYR A 122 2.60 -6.95 -7.52
N PHE A 123 1.90 -7.22 -6.42
CA PHE A 123 2.23 -6.65 -5.10
C PHE A 123 3.62 -7.09 -4.68
N LYS A 124 4.40 -6.16 -4.13
CA LYS A 124 5.77 -6.43 -3.65
C LYS A 124 5.75 -7.43 -2.51
N SER A 125 4.78 -7.29 -1.60
CA SER A 125 4.67 -8.10 -0.40
C SER A 125 3.96 -9.44 -0.60
N ARG A 126 3.55 -9.83 -1.83
CA ARG A 126 2.71 -11.03 -2.02
C ARG A 126 3.36 -12.36 -1.61
N GLY A 127 4.68 -12.46 -1.61
CA GLY A 127 5.38 -13.73 -1.42
C GLY A 127 4.78 -14.90 -2.24
N HIS A 128 4.39 -15.96 -1.55
CA HIS A 128 3.72 -17.13 -2.14
C HIS A 128 2.19 -16.95 -2.33
N PHE A 129 1.58 -15.90 -1.78
CA PHE A 129 0.13 -15.68 -1.88
C PHE A 129 -0.31 -15.45 -3.32
N ARG A 130 -1.42 -16.10 -3.70
CA ARG A 130 -2.06 -15.94 -5.00
C ARG A 130 -3.53 -15.66 -4.78
N LEU A 131 -4.10 -14.77 -5.59
CA LEU A 131 -5.54 -14.54 -5.53
C LEU A 131 -6.28 -15.85 -5.86
N PRO A 132 -7.22 -16.27 -5.01
CA PRO A 132 -7.98 -17.50 -5.24
C PRO A 132 -8.86 -17.37 -6.47
N ILE A 133 -9.03 -18.48 -7.20
CA ILE A 133 -10.03 -18.60 -8.25
C ILE A 133 -11.31 -19.05 -7.57
N CYS A 134 -12.18 -18.08 -7.24
CA CYS A 134 -13.37 -18.33 -6.42
C CYS A 134 -14.26 -19.44 -6.98
N GLU A 135 -14.36 -19.56 -8.30
CA GLU A 135 -15.20 -20.53 -9.00
C GLU A 135 -14.79 -22.00 -8.76
N ASN A 136 -13.55 -22.25 -8.31
CA ASN A 136 -13.03 -23.58 -8.00
C ASN A 136 -13.11 -23.94 -6.51
N LEU A 137 -13.62 -23.03 -5.67
CA LEU A 137 -13.68 -23.24 -4.23
C LEU A 137 -14.92 -24.06 -3.83
N PRO A 138 -14.81 -24.87 -2.76
CA PRO A 138 -15.97 -25.56 -2.19
C PRO A 138 -16.98 -24.59 -1.58
N LYS A 139 -18.25 -24.97 -1.63
CA LYS A 139 -19.34 -24.23 -0.98
C LYS A 139 -19.43 -24.55 0.49
N TYR A 140 -19.79 -23.56 1.29
CA TYR A 140 -20.09 -23.76 2.70
C TYR A 140 -21.34 -24.63 2.87
N ASN A 141 -21.25 -25.67 3.71
CA ASN A 141 -22.38 -26.53 4.04
C ASN A 141 -22.68 -26.45 5.54
N ILE A 142 -23.84 -25.87 5.87
CA ILE A 142 -24.33 -25.70 7.25
C ILE A 142 -24.79 -27.06 7.84
N GLU A 143 -25.19 -28.01 7.00
CA GLU A 143 -25.83 -29.27 7.43
C GLU A 143 -24.83 -30.38 7.76
N ASN A 144 -23.55 -30.22 7.42
CA ASN A 144 -22.49 -31.20 7.71
C ASN A 144 -21.66 -30.78 8.93
N ASP A 145 -21.51 -31.68 9.91
CA ASP A 145 -20.59 -31.54 11.06
C ASP A 145 -19.09 -31.48 10.65
N THR A 146 -18.78 -31.72 9.38
CA THR A 146 -17.41 -31.70 8.85
C THR A 146 -17.17 -30.42 8.05
N ALA A 147 -16.29 -29.56 8.56
CA ALA A 147 -15.87 -28.35 7.87
C ALA A 147 -15.11 -28.71 6.59
N THR A 148 -15.64 -28.31 5.44
CA THR A 148 -15.04 -28.55 4.12
C THR A 148 -14.21 -27.37 3.61
N CYS A 149 -14.42 -26.20 4.21
CA CYS A 149 -13.77 -24.95 3.83
C CYS A 149 -13.68 -24.00 5.03
N THR A 150 -12.71 -23.09 4.98
CA THR A 150 -12.56 -22.01 5.96
C THR A 150 -13.60 -20.94 5.66
N TYR A 151 -14.64 -20.90 6.50
CA TYR A 151 -15.76 -19.96 6.35
C TYR A 151 -15.53 -18.69 7.16
N ALA A 152 -15.52 -17.54 6.49
CA ALA A 152 -15.42 -16.24 7.11
C ALA A 152 -16.78 -15.70 7.56
N GLY A 153 -17.91 -16.16 6.99
CA GLY A 153 -19.21 -15.61 7.33
C GLY A 153 -19.38 -14.15 6.90
N LEU A 154 -18.86 -13.79 5.71
CA LEU A 154 -19.03 -12.45 5.14
C LEU A 154 -20.45 -12.20 4.63
N VAL A 155 -21.16 -13.26 4.26
CA VAL A 155 -22.53 -13.23 3.70
C VAL A 155 -23.62 -13.62 4.70
N GLU A 156 -23.27 -13.83 5.97
CA GLU A 156 -24.24 -14.20 7.00
C GLU A 156 -25.24 -13.06 7.28
N LEU A 157 -26.51 -13.43 7.32
CA LEU A 157 -27.56 -12.59 7.89
C LEU A 157 -27.41 -12.59 9.42
N LYS A 158 -27.16 -11.41 9.99
CA LYS A 158 -27.19 -11.23 11.45
C LYS A 158 -28.62 -11.03 11.92
N GLU A 159 -29.21 -12.07 12.52
CA GLU A 159 -30.62 -12.09 12.91
C GLU A 159 -31.02 -10.91 13.80
N ASP A 160 -30.13 -10.46 14.69
CA ASP A 160 -30.32 -9.34 15.62
C ASP A 160 -30.29 -7.95 14.94
N GLU A 161 -29.67 -7.87 13.76
CA GLU A 161 -29.62 -6.66 12.95
C GLU A 161 -30.73 -6.58 11.88
N ILE A 162 -31.50 -7.66 11.68
CA ILE A 162 -32.61 -7.67 10.71
C ILE A 162 -33.70 -6.66 11.10
N THR A 163 -34.19 -5.94 10.10
CA THR A 163 -35.23 -4.92 10.26
C THR A 163 -36.26 -5.00 9.13
N TYR A 164 -37.51 -4.65 9.42
CA TYR A 164 -38.62 -4.77 8.46
C TYR A 164 -39.29 -3.42 8.15
N ASP A 165 -39.46 -2.56 9.15
CA ASP A 165 -40.19 -1.29 9.00
C ASP A 165 -39.28 -0.06 8.92
N CYS A 166 -38.00 -0.22 9.27
CA CYS A 166 -36.99 0.84 9.32
C CYS A 166 -35.61 0.29 8.98
N ILE A 167 -34.61 1.16 8.79
CA ILE A 167 -33.21 0.75 8.56
C ILE A 167 -32.31 1.08 9.77
N LYS A 168 -31.36 0.18 10.05
CA LYS A 168 -30.18 0.40 10.91
C LYS A 168 -28.96 0.67 10.02
N GLY A 169 -28.13 1.65 10.36
CA GLY A 169 -26.96 2.05 9.58
C GLY A 169 -27.28 2.28 8.10
N ARG A 170 -26.59 1.56 7.21
CA ARG A 170 -26.82 1.59 5.74
C ARG A 170 -28.01 0.74 5.27
N GLY A 171 -28.68 0.02 6.16
CA GLY A 171 -29.81 -0.85 5.82
C GLY A 171 -29.42 -2.17 5.15
N ARG A 172 -28.21 -2.69 5.44
CA ARG A 172 -27.72 -3.96 4.87
C ARG A 172 -28.69 -5.12 5.10
N PHE A 173 -29.13 -5.27 6.35
CA PHE A 173 -30.00 -6.37 6.80
C PHE A 173 -31.49 -6.02 6.75
N TYR A 174 -31.88 -4.99 5.98
CA TYR A 174 -33.28 -4.64 5.80
C TYR A 174 -34.02 -5.70 4.98
N GLN A 175 -35.07 -6.29 5.56
CA GLN A 175 -35.91 -7.35 4.97
C GLN A 175 -37.38 -6.95 4.81
N GLY A 176 -37.68 -5.64 4.88
CA GLY A 176 -39.02 -5.14 4.64
C GLY A 176 -39.50 -5.26 3.19
N LYS A 177 -40.71 -4.77 2.93
CA LYS A 177 -41.44 -4.98 1.66
C LYS A 177 -41.62 -3.72 0.81
N ILE A 178 -40.92 -2.63 1.14
CA ILE A 178 -40.94 -1.42 0.31
C ILE A 178 -40.40 -1.77 -1.08
N ASN A 179 -41.16 -1.52 -2.12
CA ASN A 179 -40.84 -1.81 -3.53
C ASN A 179 -40.99 -0.58 -4.43
N THR A 180 -40.93 0.60 -3.83
CA THR A 180 -41.05 1.88 -4.51
C THR A 180 -39.89 2.78 -4.06
N THR A 181 -39.28 3.45 -5.02
CA THR A 181 -38.17 4.38 -4.80
C THR A 181 -38.64 5.68 -4.15
N LYS A 182 -37.70 6.51 -3.68
CA LYS A 182 -38.01 7.80 -3.05
C LYS A 182 -38.83 8.76 -3.92
N ASP A 183 -38.74 8.64 -5.25
CA ASP A 183 -39.48 9.48 -6.20
C ASP A 183 -40.76 8.78 -6.72
N GLY A 184 -41.15 7.64 -6.12
CA GLY A 184 -42.38 6.94 -6.49
C GLY A 184 -42.25 5.95 -7.66
N LEU A 185 -41.03 5.71 -8.19
CA LEU A 185 -40.83 4.71 -9.25
C LEU A 185 -40.91 3.30 -8.69
N ALA A 186 -41.66 2.42 -9.37
CA ALA A 186 -41.76 1.01 -9.01
C ALA A 186 -40.43 0.28 -9.25
N CYS A 187 -40.09 -0.63 -8.33
CA CYS A 187 -38.88 -1.43 -8.43
C CYS A 187 -39.03 -2.58 -9.45
N GLN A 188 -37.98 -2.81 -10.23
CA GLN A 188 -37.75 -4.02 -11.02
C GLN A 188 -37.40 -5.17 -10.08
N ARG A 189 -37.88 -6.38 -10.39
CA ARG A 189 -37.52 -7.59 -9.64
C ARG A 189 -36.04 -7.92 -9.79
N TRP A 190 -35.40 -8.36 -8.71
CA TRP A 190 -33.99 -8.73 -8.67
C TRP A 190 -33.64 -9.94 -9.54
N ASP A 191 -34.61 -10.76 -9.93
CA ASP A 191 -34.46 -11.90 -10.84
C ASP A 191 -34.79 -11.56 -12.31
N SER A 192 -35.29 -10.34 -12.58
CA SER A 192 -35.60 -9.87 -13.93
C SER A 192 -34.39 -9.18 -14.55
N GLN A 193 -34.15 -9.43 -15.85
CA GLN A 193 -33.10 -8.74 -16.63
C GLN A 193 -33.65 -7.57 -17.48
N LYS A 194 -34.89 -7.14 -17.24
CA LYS A 194 -35.56 -6.05 -17.96
C LYS A 194 -36.31 -5.11 -17.00
N PRO A 195 -36.32 -3.78 -17.26
CA PRO A 195 -35.61 -3.09 -18.34
C PRO A 195 -34.08 -3.04 -18.17
N HIS A 196 -33.58 -3.17 -16.93
CA HIS A 196 -32.16 -3.04 -16.64
C HIS A 196 -31.52 -4.41 -16.45
N SER A 197 -30.63 -4.81 -17.36
CA SER A 197 -29.81 -6.01 -17.15
C SER A 197 -28.76 -5.76 -16.07
N HIS A 198 -28.52 -6.75 -15.21
CA HIS A 198 -27.57 -6.67 -14.10
C HIS A 198 -27.00 -8.05 -13.72
N ASN A 199 -25.77 -8.05 -13.22
CA ASN A 199 -25.00 -9.25 -12.90
C ASN A 199 -25.15 -9.72 -11.43
N SER A 200 -26.25 -9.37 -10.75
CA SER A 200 -26.48 -9.75 -9.35
C SER A 200 -26.74 -11.26 -9.21
N PRO A 201 -25.88 -12.05 -8.55
CA PRO A 201 -26.12 -13.46 -8.30
C PRO A 201 -27.12 -13.62 -7.12
N PRO A 202 -28.37 -14.03 -7.36
CA PRO A 202 -29.41 -14.12 -6.31
C PRO A 202 -29.11 -15.21 -5.27
N ASP A 203 -28.34 -16.23 -5.67
CA ASP A 203 -28.10 -17.44 -4.88
C ASP A 203 -26.99 -17.29 -3.82
N ILE A 204 -26.21 -16.21 -3.87
CA ILE A 204 -25.07 -15.98 -2.96
C ILE A 204 -25.46 -15.09 -1.78
N PHE A 205 -26.47 -14.24 -1.94
CA PHE A 205 -26.86 -13.25 -0.94
C PHE A 205 -28.18 -13.66 -0.29
N PRO A 206 -28.15 -14.15 0.96
CA PRO A 206 -29.35 -14.39 1.72
C PRO A 206 -30.24 -13.14 1.79
N GLU A 207 -29.65 -11.93 1.74
CA GLU A 207 -30.41 -10.68 1.76
C GLU A 207 -31.28 -10.45 0.51
N LEU A 208 -30.93 -11.05 -0.63
CA LEU A 208 -31.69 -10.97 -1.89
C LEU A 208 -32.61 -12.18 -2.12
N LYS A 209 -32.39 -13.26 -1.37
CA LYS A 209 -33.21 -14.48 -1.48
C LYS A 209 -34.67 -14.16 -1.16
N ASN A 210 -35.59 -14.55 -2.05
CA ASN A 210 -37.02 -14.27 -1.95
C ASN A 210 -37.38 -12.77 -1.77
N SER A 211 -36.53 -11.86 -2.26
CA SER A 211 -36.76 -10.42 -2.10
C SER A 211 -37.62 -9.81 -3.21
N GLU A 212 -38.09 -10.60 -4.18
CA GLU A 212 -38.93 -10.13 -5.29
C GLU A 212 -38.38 -8.85 -5.96
N ASN A 213 -39.03 -7.70 -5.74
CA ASN A 213 -38.58 -6.37 -6.12
C ASN A 213 -38.45 -5.40 -4.93
N PHE A 214 -38.36 -5.93 -3.70
CA PHE A 214 -38.22 -5.11 -2.51
C PHE A 214 -36.85 -4.43 -2.48
N CYS A 215 -36.79 -3.22 -1.94
CA CYS A 215 -35.57 -2.46 -1.77
C CYS A 215 -34.61 -3.19 -0.85
N ARG A 216 -33.35 -3.32 -1.28
CA ARG A 216 -32.30 -4.02 -0.55
C ARG A 216 -31.01 -3.23 -0.61
N ASN A 217 -30.12 -3.51 0.32
CA ASN A 217 -28.75 -3.05 0.28
C ASN A 217 -27.82 -4.22 0.56
N ALA A 218 -27.87 -5.26 -0.29
CA ALA A 218 -27.04 -6.45 -0.12
C ALA A 218 -25.55 -6.04 0.00
N GLY A 219 -24.86 -6.52 1.03
CA GLY A 219 -23.48 -6.10 1.36
C GLY A 219 -23.31 -4.71 1.95
N GLY A 220 -24.32 -3.83 1.92
CA GLY A 220 -24.22 -2.49 2.49
C GLY A 220 -23.31 -1.53 1.71
N GLU A 221 -23.14 -1.76 0.40
CA GLU A 221 -22.32 -0.91 -0.49
C GLU A 221 -22.89 0.51 -0.55
N GLU A 222 -24.20 0.62 -0.78
CA GLU A 222 -24.87 1.91 -0.90
C GLU A 222 -25.20 2.51 0.46
N LYS A 223 -25.50 3.82 0.48
CA LYS A 223 -25.81 4.51 1.74
C LYS A 223 -27.16 4.10 2.35
N LYS A 224 -28.10 3.64 1.51
CA LYS A 224 -29.45 3.22 1.90
C LYS A 224 -29.93 2.08 0.99
N PRO A 225 -31.00 1.34 1.35
CA PRO A 225 -31.61 0.39 0.44
C PRO A 225 -32.10 1.04 -0.85
N TRP A 226 -31.92 0.31 -1.94
CA TRP A 226 -32.19 0.75 -3.29
C TRP A 226 -32.78 -0.41 -4.10
N CYS A 227 -33.23 -0.11 -5.31
CA CYS A 227 -33.64 -1.11 -6.29
C CYS A 227 -33.37 -0.62 -7.71
N PHE A 228 -33.29 -1.56 -8.66
CA PHE A 228 -33.45 -1.21 -10.08
C PHE A 228 -34.88 -0.70 -10.31
N THR A 229 -35.08 0.28 -11.19
CA THR A 229 -36.42 0.83 -11.43
C THR A 229 -37.05 0.23 -12.68
N THR A 230 -38.38 0.24 -12.79
CA THR A 230 -39.07 -0.14 -14.03
C THR A 230 -38.99 0.94 -15.12
N ASN A 231 -38.47 2.13 -14.81
CA ASN A 231 -38.28 3.21 -15.77
C ASN A 231 -36.95 3.02 -16.52
N SER A 232 -36.99 3.01 -17.85
CA SER A 232 -35.81 2.82 -18.71
C SER A 232 -34.77 3.95 -18.58
N SER A 233 -35.18 5.15 -18.17
CA SER A 233 -34.28 6.31 -18.02
C SER A 233 -33.56 6.35 -16.67
N VAL A 234 -34.10 5.69 -15.65
CA VAL A 234 -33.55 5.67 -14.29
C VAL A 234 -33.15 4.24 -13.96
N ARG A 235 -31.88 3.91 -14.11
CA ARG A 235 -31.39 2.53 -13.92
C ARG A 235 -31.72 1.98 -12.54
N TRP A 236 -31.40 2.74 -11.50
CA TRP A 236 -31.61 2.37 -10.12
C TRP A 236 -31.80 3.63 -9.27
N GLN A 237 -32.41 3.47 -8.11
CA GLN A 237 -32.60 4.57 -7.17
C GLN A 237 -32.77 4.06 -5.73
N HIS A 238 -32.40 4.90 -4.77
CA HIS A 238 -32.69 4.70 -3.35
C HIS A 238 -34.19 4.72 -3.04
N CYS A 239 -34.57 3.93 -2.05
CA CYS A 239 -35.92 3.91 -1.49
C CYS A 239 -36.02 4.77 -0.25
N ASP A 240 -37.20 5.31 0.00
CA ASP A 240 -37.47 6.12 1.18
C ASP A 240 -37.94 5.22 2.33
N ILE A 241 -36.99 4.83 3.20
CA ILE A 241 -37.23 3.97 4.36
C ILE A 241 -36.71 4.69 5.60
N PRO A 242 -37.53 4.83 6.67
CA PRO A 242 -37.14 5.57 7.86
C PRO A 242 -36.02 4.86 8.64
N ARG A 243 -35.24 5.61 9.43
CA ARG A 243 -34.26 5.04 10.38
C ARG A 243 -34.97 4.53 11.64
N CYS A 244 -34.44 3.47 12.25
CA CYS A 244 -34.98 2.93 13.49
C CYS A 244 -34.72 3.86 14.68
N LEU A 245 -35.73 4.06 15.54
CA LEU A 245 -35.70 4.99 16.68
C LEU A 245 -34.59 4.73 17.72
N ASN A 246 -34.07 3.50 17.78
CA ASN A 246 -33.01 3.09 18.72
C ASN A 246 -31.62 2.96 18.08
N SER A 247 -31.41 3.49 16.86
CA SER A 247 -30.05 3.68 16.37
C SER A 247 -29.43 4.81 17.17
N THR A 248 -28.60 4.48 18.16
CA THR A 248 -27.76 5.45 18.85
C THR A 248 -27.09 6.32 17.80
N SER A 249 -27.14 7.63 18.04
CA SER A 249 -26.57 8.69 17.23
C SER A 249 -25.05 8.60 17.16
N GLU A 250 -24.51 7.53 16.58
CA GLU A 250 -23.11 7.39 16.17
C GLU A 250 -22.98 7.33 14.64
N ASP A 251 -24.07 7.07 13.91
CA ASP A 251 -24.19 7.36 12.47
C ASP A 251 -24.83 8.74 12.26
N THR A 252 -24.28 9.76 12.92
CA THR A 252 -24.52 11.13 12.46
C THR A 252 -23.77 11.22 11.15
N GLU A 253 -24.53 11.23 10.05
CA GLU A 253 -24.10 11.79 8.78
C GLU A 253 -23.23 13.00 9.09
N ASP A 254 -22.04 13.00 8.49
CA ASP A 254 -21.28 14.21 8.20
C ASP A 254 -22.26 15.35 8.11
N ALA A 255 -22.20 16.24 9.10
CA ALA A 255 -22.98 17.44 9.07
C ALA A 255 -22.69 18.06 7.71
N VAL A 256 -23.68 18.01 6.82
CA VAL A 256 -23.85 19.02 5.80
C VAL A 256 -24.12 20.28 6.61
N ILE A 257 -23.03 20.85 7.15
CA ILE A 257 -22.98 22.19 7.68
C ILE A 257 -23.63 23.00 6.57
N ALA A 258 -24.82 23.55 6.85
CA ALA A 258 -25.63 24.27 5.90
C ALA A 258 -24.75 25.24 5.12
N MET A 259 -24.32 24.78 3.94
CA MET A 259 -23.37 25.47 3.10
C MET A 259 -24.02 26.68 2.46
N ASP A 260 -25.34 26.86 2.61
CA ASP A 260 -26.06 28.06 2.22
C ASP A 260 -25.84 29.25 3.16
N LYS A 261 -25.43 29.03 4.42
CA LYS A 261 -25.13 30.15 5.34
C LYS A 261 -23.69 30.65 5.20
N TYR A 262 -22.79 29.80 4.72
CA TYR A 262 -21.37 30.13 4.50
C TYR A 262 -21.05 30.61 3.07
N LEU A 263 -21.84 30.23 2.06
CA LEU A 263 -21.71 30.71 0.66
C LEU A 263 -22.58 31.94 0.33
N SER A 264 -23.14 32.64 1.32
CA SER A 264 -23.75 33.95 1.04
C SER A 264 -22.67 34.89 0.45
N PRO A 265 -22.95 35.63 -0.64
CA PRO A 265 -21.96 36.49 -1.28
C PRO A 265 -21.28 37.45 -0.30
N SER A 266 -22.00 37.92 0.73
CA SER A 266 -21.45 38.78 1.77
C SER A 266 -20.47 38.06 2.69
N VAL A 267 -20.70 36.80 3.04
CA VAL A 267 -19.81 36.00 3.90
C VAL A 267 -18.54 35.61 3.15
N LEU A 268 -18.65 35.28 1.86
CA LEU A 268 -17.48 35.02 1.00
C LEU A 268 -16.59 36.26 0.82
N ILE A 269 -17.21 37.44 0.66
CA ILE A 269 -16.45 38.69 0.57
C ILE A 269 -15.75 38.98 1.91
N ILE A 270 -16.46 38.88 3.03
CA ILE A 270 -15.87 39.14 4.35
C ILE A 270 -14.75 38.13 4.68
N SER A 271 -14.95 36.83 4.41
CA SER A 271 -13.93 35.81 4.65
C SER A 271 -12.73 35.98 3.73
N SER A 272 -12.93 36.37 2.47
CA SER A 272 -11.84 36.68 1.54
C SER A 272 -11.03 37.90 1.99
N VAL A 273 -11.69 38.95 2.50
CA VAL A 273 -11.01 40.16 3.00
C VAL A 273 -10.25 39.87 4.28
N ILE A 274 -10.86 39.14 5.22
CA ILE A 274 -10.18 38.72 6.47
C ILE A 274 -9.01 37.79 6.14
N GLY A 275 -9.20 36.86 5.20
CA GLY A 275 -8.14 36.00 4.68
C GLY A 275 -7.01 36.80 4.05
N LEU A 276 -7.32 37.79 3.22
CA LEU A 276 -6.32 38.66 2.58
C LEU A 276 -5.57 39.48 3.63
N LEU A 277 -6.26 40.04 4.62
CA LEU A 277 -5.64 40.81 5.70
C LEU A 277 -4.78 39.93 6.61
N ALA A 278 -5.22 38.70 6.90
CA ALA A 278 -4.43 37.73 7.66
C ALA A 278 -3.19 37.28 6.87
N ILE A 279 -3.31 37.07 5.55
CA ILE A 279 -2.18 36.77 4.66
C ILE A 279 -1.24 37.96 4.58
N ILE A 280 -1.73 39.19 4.48
CA ILE A 280 -0.90 40.40 4.48
C ILE A 280 -0.20 40.57 5.83
N MET A 281 -0.88 40.37 6.95
CA MET A 281 -0.29 40.42 8.29
C MET A 281 0.73 39.31 8.50
N LEU A 282 0.45 38.09 8.02
CA LEU A 282 1.38 36.98 8.03
C LEU A 282 2.58 37.24 7.12
N MET A 283 2.38 37.81 5.94
CA MET A 283 3.44 38.26 5.04
C MET A 283 4.26 39.38 5.67
N LEU A 284 3.65 40.33 6.37
CA LEU A 284 4.38 41.38 7.08
C LEU A 284 5.15 40.84 8.27
N LEU A 285 4.58 39.89 9.03
CA LEU A 285 5.26 39.18 10.12
C LEU A 285 6.38 38.29 9.59
N ILE A 286 6.18 37.57 8.50
CA ILE A 286 7.20 36.80 7.78
C ILE A 286 8.25 37.75 7.22
N LEU A 287 7.91 38.93 6.70
CA LEU A 287 8.89 39.92 6.23
C LEU A 287 9.63 40.59 7.39
N LEU A 288 9.01 40.73 8.57
CA LEU A 288 9.65 41.24 9.78
C LEU A 288 10.59 40.18 10.35
N CYS A 289 10.12 38.93 10.46
CA CYS A 289 10.90 37.76 10.81
C CYS A 289 11.99 37.49 9.77
N HIS A 290 11.76 37.69 8.48
CA HIS A 290 12.75 37.60 7.41
C HIS A 290 13.66 38.82 7.42
N ARG A 291 13.26 40.02 7.82
CA ARG A 291 14.21 41.13 8.00
C ARG A 291 15.10 40.86 9.20
N ILE A 292 14.56 40.34 10.29
CA ILE A 292 15.30 39.97 11.50
C ILE A 292 16.18 38.73 11.25
N HIS A 293 15.68 37.75 10.49
CA HIS A 293 16.36 36.51 10.10
C HIS A 293 17.35 36.75 8.96
N LYS A 294 17.05 37.55 7.93
CA LYS A 294 18.02 37.96 6.89
C LYS A 294 19.14 38.82 7.47
N HIS A 295 18.87 39.54 8.56
CA HIS A 295 19.92 40.24 9.32
C HIS A 295 20.68 39.30 10.29
N ARG A 296 20.23 38.05 10.51
CA ARG A 296 20.87 37.06 11.41
C ARG A 296 21.34 35.74 10.75
N LEU A 297 20.88 35.41 9.56
CA LEU A 297 21.06 34.14 8.84
C LEU A 297 20.86 34.41 7.34
N GLY A 298 21.99 34.54 6.64
CA GLY A 298 22.01 34.65 5.19
C GLY A 298 21.56 33.35 4.50
N TYR A 299 20.70 33.56 3.49
CA TYR A 299 20.41 32.71 2.33
C TYR A 299 19.85 31.29 2.56
N ASN A 300 18.65 31.04 2.04
CA ASN A 300 18.02 29.71 1.89
C ASN A 300 18.05 29.30 0.40
N PRO A 301 18.38 28.03 0.07
CA PRO A 301 18.43 27.52 -1.29
C PRO A 301 17.04 27.10 -1.82
N THR A 302 16.93 27.06 -3.16
CA THR A 302 15.73 26.84 -3.98
C THR A 302 15.17 25.42 -3.91
N GLU A 303 13.84 25.26 -4.03
CA GLU A 303 13.12 23.98 -4.10
C GLU A 303 13.55 23.12 -5.30
N THR A 304 13.96 21.88 -5.03
CA THR A 304 14.38 20.90 -6.05
C THR A 304 13.22 20.05 -6.54
N ALA A 305 12.98 20.06 -7.85
CA ALA A 305 12.20 19.07 -8.56
C ALA A 305 12.81 17.65 -8.39
N GLU A 306 11.95 16.68 -8.08
CA GLU A 306 12.27 15.24 -8.03
C GLU A 306 12.47 14.71 -9.46
N VAL A 307 13.70 14.32 -9.80
CA VAL A 307 14.01 13.55 -11.01
C VAL A 307 14.32 12.13 -10.56
N ASN A 308 13.48 11.18 -10.98
CA ASN A 308 13.63 9.75 -10.71
C ASN A 308 14.98 9.23 -11.22
N ILE A 309 15.77 8.62 -10.34
CA ILE A 309 16.98 7.88 -10.70
C ILE A 309 16.58 6.48 -11.17
N ASP A 310 17.07 6.08 -12.34
CA ASP A 310 17.06 4.70 -12.83
C ASP A 310 18.17 3.91 -12.13
N LEU A 311 17.85 3.36 -10.93
CA LEU A 311 18.76 2.61 -10.06
C LEU A 311 19.34 1.36 -10.74
N ASP A 312 18.67 0.83 -11.75
CA ASP A 312 19.06 -0.39 -12.49
C ASP A 312 20.30 -0.19 -13.40
N LYS A 313 20.78 1.06 -13.55
CA LYS A 313 21.98 1.40 -14.34
C LYS A 313 23.24 1.66 -13.51
N LEU A 314 23.18 1.53 -12.18
CA LEU A 314 24.37 1.68 -11.35
C LEU A 314 25.20 0.37 -11.39
N PRO A 315 26.49 0.44 -11.72
CA PRO A 315 27.35 -0.74 -11.82
C PRO A 315 27.50 -1.43 -10.45
N SER A 316 27.28 -2.74 -10.39
CA SER A 316 27.53 -3.52 -9.18
C SER A 316 29.04 -3.71 -8.97
N ASN A 317 29.55 -3.41 -7.77
CA ASN A 317 30.98 -3.56 -7.48
C ASN A 317 31.32 -5.03 -7.17
N MET A 318 31.52 -5.84 -8.22
CA MET A 318 31.88 -7.26 -8.09
C MET A 318 33.25 -7.50 -7.45
N ALA A 319 34.09 -6.47 -7.29
CA ALA A 319 35.45 -6.59 -6.75
C ALA A 319 35.51 -6.57 -5.20
N TYR A 320 34.42 -6.22 -4.51
CA TYR A 320 34.39 -6.13 -3.04
C TYR A 320 34.61 -7.49 -2.32
N HIS A 321 34.57 -8.60 -3.05
CA HIS A 321 34.87 -9.94 -2.53
C HIS A 321 36.29 -10.43 -2.85
N ARG A 322 37.12 -9.68 -3.58
CA ARG A 322 38.53 -10.07 -3.81
C ARG A 322 39.43 -9.57 -2.68
N HIS A 323 39.85 -10.48 -1.82
CA HIS A 323 40.87 -10.22 -0.80
C HIS A 323 42.23 -10.04 -1.49
N GLY A 324 42.93 -8.92 -1.21
CA GLY A 324 44.34 -8.72 -1.59
C GLY A 324 44.71 -7.41 -2.32
N VAL A 325 43.82 -6.42 -2.41
CA VAL A 325 44.19 -5.10 -2.99
C VAL A 325 44.88 -4.24 -1.93
N THR A 326 46.11 -3.80 -2.20
CA THR A 326 46.86 -2.89 -1.33
C THR A 326 46.41 -1.46 -1.62
N LEU A 327 45.66 -0.86 -0.69
CA LEU A 327 45.25 0.53 -0.78
C LEU A 327 46.44 1.46 -0.49
N ASN A 328 46.36 2.68 -1.03
CA ASN A 328 47.25 3.76 -0.61
C ASN A 328 47.06 4.01 0.90
N PRO A 329 48.13 4.01 1.72
CA PRO A 329 48.01 4.18 3.18
C PRO A 329 47.31 5.48 3.60
N LYS A 330 47.31 6.50 2.74
CA LYS A 330 46.59 7.77 2.98
C LYS A 330 45.08 7.62 2.86
N LEU A 331 44.61 6.69 2.04
CA LEU A 331 43.19 6.47 1.72
C LEU A 331 42.59 5.33 2.55
N GLU A 332 43.41 4.43 3.07
CA GLU A 332 42.97 3.26 3.85
C GLU A 332 42.07 3.65 5.05
N LYS A 333 42.38 4.76 5.72
CA LYS A 333 41.59 5.25 6.87
C LYS A 333 40.23 5.86 6.49
N LEU A 334 40.05 6.19 5.21
CA LEU A 334 38.85 6.82 4.66
C LEU A 334 38.02 5.83 3.83
N GLU A 335 38.44 4.56 3.70
CA GLU A 335 37.74 3.59 2.87
C GLU A 335 36.34 3.31 3.43
N PHE A 336 35.34 3.45 2.56
CA PHE A 336 33.93 3.25 2.84
C PHE A 336 33.36 2.16 1.92
N PRO A 337 32.56 1.22 2.45
CA PRO A 337 31.92 0.20 1.62
C PRO A 337 30.95 0.79 0.60
N ARG A 338 31.30 0.66 -0.69
CA ARG A 338 30.48 1.22 -1.78
C ARG A 338 29.04 0.70 -1.77
N ASN A 339 28.84 -0.55 -1.40
CA ASN A 339 27.51 -1.18 -1.36
C ASN A 339 26.63 -0.61 -0.23
N ASP A 340 27.20 0.12 0.72
CA ASP A 340 26.46 0.76 1.82
C ASP A 340 26.03 2.20 1.45
N ILE A 341 26.40 2.69 0.26
CA ILE A 341 25.98 4.01 -0.23
C ILE A 341 24.55 3.94 -0.75
N ILE A 342 23.67 4.81 -0.23
CA ILE A 342 22.28 4.94 -0.65
C ILE A 342 22.11 6.20 -1.50
N TYR A 343 22.09 6.06 -2.83
CA TYR A 343 21.96 7.18 -3.76
C TYR A 343 20.55 7.80 -3.72
N ILE A 344 20.48 9.14 -3.73
CA ILE A 344 19.23 9.92 -3.66
C ILE A 344 18.96 10.68 -4.96
N LYS A 345 19.92 11.50 -5.41
CA LYS A 345 19.72 12.45 -6.53
C LYS A 345 20.99 12.61 -7.38
N ASP A 346 20.86 12.77 -8.70
CA ASP A 346 21.96 13.24 -9.55
C ASP A 346 22.12 14.77 -9.40
N LEU A 347 23.32 15.22 -9.01
CA LEU A 347 23.65 16.63 -8.84
C LEU A 347 24.33 17.21 -10.09
N GLY A 348 24.89 16.37 -10.96
CA GLY A 348 25.52 16.79 -12.21
C GLY A 348 26.72 15.95 -12.62
N GLN A 349 27.45 16.45 -13.62
CA GLN A 349 28.62 15.79 -14.20
C GLN A 349 29.84 16.71 -14.05
N GLY A 350 30.90 16.18 -13.44
CA GLY A 350 32.21 16.81 -13.35
C GLY A 350 33.19 16.28 -14.40
N ALA A 351 34.43 16.77 -14.36
CA ALA A 351 35.50 16.38 -15.29
C ALA A 351 35.77 14.86 -15.32
N PHE A 352 35.67 14.21 -14.15
CA PHE A 352 36.01 12.79 -13.98
C PHE A 352 34.79 11.85 -14.03
N GLY A 353 33.57 12.37 -14.02
CA GLY A 353 32.37 11.53 -13.98
C GLY A 353 31.17 12.22 -13.37
N ARG A 354 30.28 11.47 -12.72
CA ARG A 354 29.00 11.98 -12.20
C ARG A 354 29.08 12.26 -10.71
N VAL A 355 28.27 13.20 -10.24
CA VAL A 355 28.17 13.59 -8.83
C VAL A 355 26.74 13.33 -8.37
N PHE A 356 26.59 12.56 -7.30
CA PHE A 356 25.29 12.20 -6.74
C PHE A 356 25.16 12.71 -5.31
N GLN A 357 23.96 13.10 -4.91
CA GLN A 357 23.57 13.19 -3.52
C GLN A 357 23.27 11.78 -3.01
N ALA A 358 23.82 11.39 -1.86
CA ALA A 358 23.61 10.08 -1.26
C ALA A 358 23.59 10.14 0.27
N LYS A 359 23.06 9.10 0.91
CA LYS A 359 23.24 8.83 2.35
C LYS A 359 24.32 7.77 2.52
N ALA A 360 25.22 7.98 3.48
CA ALA A 360 26.25 7.03 3.87
C ALA A 360 26.08 6.67 5.36
N PRO A 361 25.38 5.56 5.67
CA PRO A 361 25.24 5.07 7.04
C PRO A 361 26.60 4.72 7.65
N GLY A 362 26.82 5.09 8.91
CA GLY A 362 28.05 4.73 9.62
C GLY A 362 29.34 5.42 9.15
N LEU A 363 29.27 6.37 8.20
CA LEU A 363 30.43 7.14 7.75
C LEU A 363 30.99 8.03 8.87
N VAL A 364 30.11 8.68 9.63
CA VAL A 364 30.46 9.45 10.83
C VAL A 364 29.87 8.74 12.05
N SER A 365 30.70 8.49 13.07
CA SER A 365 30.26 7.82 14.29
C SER A 365 29.21 8.65 15.04
N GLY A 366 28.08 8.02 15.40
CA GLY A 366 27.00 8.66 16.15
C GLY A 366 25.89 9.27 15.29
N GLU A 367 26.02 9.27 13.96
CA GLU A 367 24.95 9.65 13.03
C GLU A 367 24.23 8.41 12.49
N GLU A 368 22.90 8.48 12.30
CA GLU A 368 22.13 7.43 11.61
C GLU A 368 22.63 7.25 10.16
N PHE A 369 22.85 8.37 9.48
CA PHE A 369 23.52 8.46 8.19
C PHE A 369 24.08 9.86 7.99
N THR A 370 25.18 9.96 7.24
CA THR A 370 25.74 11.25 6.82
C THR A 370 25.27 11.55 5.39
N LEU A 371 24.78 12.76 5.15
CA LEU A 371 24.42 13.22 3.80
C LEU A 371 25.68 13.67 3.05
N VAL A 372 25.94 13.07 1.89
CA VAL A 372 27.19 13.26 1.14
C VAL A 372 26.96 13.57 -0.33
N ALA A 373 27.94 14.23 -0.93
CA ALA A 373 28.08 14.31 -2.38
C ALA A 373 29.10 13.26 -2.85
N VAL A 374 28.64 12.28 -3.63
CA VAL A 374 29.44 11.17 -4.16
C VAL A 374 29.90 11.50 -5.56
N LYS A 375 31.18 11.81 -5.73
CA LYS A 375 31.82 11.95 -7.05
C LYS A 375 32.29 10.57 -7.50
N MET A 376 31.71 10.06 -8.57
CA MET A 376 31.97 8.73 -9.10
C MET A 376 32.75 8.84 -10.43
N LEU A 377 33.86 8.10 -10.52
CA LEU A 377 34.62 7.94 -11.76
C LEU A 377 33.82 7.15 -12.79
N LYS A 378 34.03 7.38 -14.09
CA LYS A 378 33.36 6.58 -15.14
C LYS A 378 33.87 5.13 -15.14
N ASP A 379 33.00 4.18 -15.49
CA ASP A 379 33.35 2.75 -15.59
C ASP A 379 34.41 2.45 -16.65
N ASP A 380 34.43 3.24 -17.73
CA ASP A 380 35.35 3.14 -18.86
C ASP A 380 36.58 4.07 -18.73
N ALA A 381 36.83 4.62 -17.54
CA ALA A 381 37.97 5.51 -17.32
C ALA A 381 39.32 4.81 -17.59
N SER A 382 40.22 5.51 -18.28
CA SER A 382 41.60 5.10 -18.49
C SER A 382 42.38 5.03 -17.18
N GLU A 383 43.47 4.28 -17.17
CA GLU A 383 44.37 4.20 -16.01
C GLU A 383 44.90 5.58 -15.61
N ASP A 384 45.27 6.44 -16.57
CA ASP A 384 45.68 7.82 -16.30
C ASP A 384 44.60 8.64 -15.57
N MET A 385 43.32 8.48 -15.96
CA MET A 385 42.21 9.16 -15.27
C MET A 385 41.97 8.60 -13.88
N GLN A 386 42.18 7.30 -13.69
CA GLN A 386 42.10 6.67 -12.37
C GLN A 386 43.23 7.17 -11.45
N ASP A 387 44.45 7.28 -11.96
CA ASP A 387 45.61 7.79 -11.23
C ASP A 387 45.43 9.27 -10.84
N ASP A 388 44.91 10.09 -11.76
CA ASP A 388 44.63 11.50 -11.46
C ASP A 388 43.50 11.67 -10.44
N PHE A 389 42.49 10.79 -10.50
CA PHE A 389 41.41 10.75 -9.52
C PHE A 389 41.92 10.30 -8.14
N GLU A 390 42.86 9.34 -8.07
CA GLU A 390 43.48 8.92 -6.82
C GLU A 390 44.40 10.00 -6.24
N LYS A 391 45.17 10.70 -7.08
CA LYS A 391 45.98 11.85 -6.64
C LYS A 391 45.11 12.96 -6.07
N GLU A 392 43.97 13.27 -6.70
CA GLU A 392 42.99 14.22 -6.17
C GLU A 392 42.51 13.79 -4.77
N ALA A 393 42.15 12.52 -4.60
CA ALA A 393 41.73 11.97 -3.33
C ALA A 393 42.82 12.08 -2.24
N CYS A 394 44.06 11.75 -2.58
CA CYS A 394 45.18 11.80 -1.65
C CYS A 394 45.51 13.23 -1.20
N LEU A 395 45.38 14.21 -2.09
CA LEU A 395 45.54 15.62 -1.74
C LEU A 395 44.42 16.07 -0.80
N LEU A 396 43.16 15.74 -1.14
CA LEU A 396 41.99 16.17 -0.37
C LEU A 396 41.88 15.50 1.01
N ALA A 397 42.40 14.29 1.16
CA ALA A 397 42.46 13.58 2.43
C ALA A 397 43.29 14.30 3.51
N GLU A 398 44.19 15.21 3.13
CA GLU A 398 45.06 15.96 4.05
C GLU A 398 44.48 17.31 4.49
N PHE A 399 43.38 17.76 3.89
CA PHE A 399 42.77 19.06 4.20
C PHE A 399 41.62 18.92 5.21
N ASP A 400 41.74 19.65 6.31
CA ASP A 400 40.65 19.88 7.27
C ASP A 400 40.59 21.38 7.59
N HIS A 401 39.71 22.10 6.90
CA HIS A 401 39.59 23.55 7.04
C HIS A 401 38.12 24.00 6.86
N PRO A 402 37.60 24.93 7.67
CA PRO A 402 36.19 25.37 7.62
C PRO A 402 35.75 26.06 6.31
N ASN A 403 36.66 26.25 5.35
CA ASN A 403 36.38 26.88 4.05
C ASN A 403 36.79 26.02 2.85
N ILE A 404 37.17 24.76 3.08
CA ILE A 404 37.49 23.79 2.04
C ILE A 404 36.52 22.64 2.21
N VAL A 405 35.91 22.18 1.12
CA VAL A 405 34.97 21.05 1.14
C VAL A 405 35.70 19.81 1.63
N LYS A 406 35.24 19.25 2.74
CA LYS A 406 35.88 18.11 3.40
C LYS A 406 35.61 16.81 2.65
N LEU A 407 36.67 16.03 2.42
CA LEU A 407 36.58 14.64 2.02
C LEU A 407 36.31 13.78 3.26
N LEU A 408 35.17 13.10 3.28
CA LEU A 408 34.71 12.30 4.41
C LEU A 408 35.02 10.80 4.25
N GLY A 409 35.06 10.32 3.00
CA GLY A 409 35.33 8.93 2.70
C GLY A 409 35.69 8.71 1.24
N VAL A 410 36.20 7.52 0.93
CA VAL A 410 36.56 7.08 -0.42
C VAL A 410 36.12 5.63 -0.63
N CYS A 411 35.81 5.25 -1.87
CA CYS A 411 35.62 3.85 -2.25
C CYS A 411 36.67 3.49 -3.30
N ALA A 412 37.89 3.21 -2.83
CA ALA A 412 39.04 2.92 -3.67
C ALA A 412 39.15 1.42 -4.01
N ILE A 413 38.44 0.54 -3.30
CA ILE A 413 38.42 -0.90 -3.63
C ILE A 413 37.47 -1.18 -4.80
N GLY A 414 38.06 -1.54 -5.95
CA GLY A 414 37.33 -1.91 -7.16
C GLY A 414 36.87 -0.72 -8.00
N ARG A 415 36.29 -0.97 -9.17
CA ARG A 415 35.78 0.07 -10.09
C ARG A 415 34.24 0.14 -10.05
N PRO A 416 33.62 1.32 -10.25
CA PRO A 416 34.24 2.65 -10.40
C PRO A 416 34.61 3.30 -9.05
N MET A 417 35.79 3.93 -8.95
CA MET A 417 36.22 4.62 -7.73
C MET A 417 35.28 5.78 -7.37
N CYS A 418 35.02 5.99 -6.07
CA CYS A 418 34.13 7.06 -5.58
C CYS A 418 34.81 7.90 -4.49
N LEU A 419 34.47 9.19 -4.44
CA LEU A 419 34.86 10.12 -3.36
C LEU A 419 33.60 10.68 -2.70
N LEU A 420 33.55 10.61 -1.36
CA LEU A 420 32.42 11.05 -0.55
C LEU A 420 32.78 12.38 0.12
N PHE A 421 32.18 13.45 -0.34
CA PHE A 421 32.36 14.80 0.19
C PHE A 421 31.22 15.19 1.11
N GLU A 422 31.46 16.13 2.01
CA GLU A 422 30.38 16.81 2.71
C GLU A 422 29.39 17.43 1.72
N TYR A 423 28.09 17.28 1.99
CA TYR A 423 27.06 17.80 1.10
C TYR A 423 26.86 19.30 1.27
N MET A 424 27.18 20.06 0.23
CA MET A 424 27.03 21.52 0.19
C MET A 424 25.61 21.95 -0.21
N GLY A 425 24.66 21.77 0.70
CA GLY A 425 23.23 21.97 0.41
C GLY A 425 22.77 23.39 0.03
N LYS A 426 23.65 24.40 0.10
CA LYS A 426 23.34 25.79 -0.27
C LYS A 426 23.62 26.16 -1.74
N GLY A 427 24.06 25.19 -2.55
CA GLY A 427 24.40 25.41 -3.96
C GLY A 427 25.76 26.08 -4.16
N ASP A 428 26.14 26.30 -5.41
CA ASP A 428 27.41 26.92 -5.77
C ASP A 428 27.33 28.46 -5.87
N LEU A 429 28.48 29.12 -5.75
CA LEU A 429 28.57 30.57 -5.75
C LEU A 429 28.11 31.20 -7.07
N ASN A 430 28.31 30.53 -8.21
CA ASN A 430 27.91 31.06 -9.51
C ASN A 430 26.38 31.06 -9.64
N GLU A 431 25.70 30.01 -9.17
CA GLU A 431 24.23 30.00 -9.10
C GLU A 431 23.69 31.11 -8.16
N PHE A 432 24.32 31.28 -6.99
CA PHE A 432 24.00 32.37 -6.06
C PHE A 432 24.17 33.76 -6.70
N LEU A 433 25.26 33.98 -7.44
CA LEU A 433 25.55 35.26 -8.09
C LEU A 433 24.59 35.56 -9.25
N ARG A 434 24.16 34.54 -10.01
CA ARG A 434 23.16 34.69 -11.08
C ARG A 434 21.79 35.11 -10.58
N TYR A 435 21.47 34.84 -9.31
CA TYR A 435 20.23 35.26 -8.69
C TYR A 435 20.25 36.73 -8.20
N LEU A 436 21.44 37.34 -8.11
CA LEU A 436 21.64 38.70 -7.61
C LEU A 436 21.80 39.77 -8.71
N ILE A 437 21.95 39.36 -9.96
CA ILE A 437 21.97 40.23 -11.15
C ILE A 437 20.62 40.09 -11.84
#